data_AF-A0A963IHU9-F1
#
_entry.id   AF-A0A963IHU9-F1
#
_cell.length_a   1.000
_cell.length_b   1.000
_cell.length_c   1.000
_cell.angle_alpha   90.00
_cell.angle_beta   90.00
_cell.angle_gamma   90.00
#
_symmetry.space_group_name_H-M   'P 1'
#
loop_
_entity.id
_entity.type
_entity.pdbx_description
1 polymer ?
#
loop_
_entity_poly.entity_id
_entity_poly.type
_entity_poly.pdbx_seq_one_letter_code
_entity_poly.pdbx_strand_id
1 'polypeptide(L)' 'VPLHTYLLAQTGTPIIELANLEELARDGVYEFAFIGGSLKLRGSDAAPLRPIAIPLGES' A
#
# COMPACT_ATOMS: atom_id res chain seq x y z
N VAL A 1 6.29 8.65 16.29
CA VAL A 1 7.32 8.59 15.23
C VAL A 1 7.13 9.81 14.34
N PRO A 2 8.14 10.69 14.16
CA PRO A 2 7.96 11.95 13.44
C PRO A 2 7.36 11.78 12.03
N LEU A 3 7.77 10.72 11.32
CA LEU A 3 7.24 10.39 10.00
C LEU A 3 5.75 10.03 10.03
N HIS A 4 5.32 9.13 10.93
CA HIS A 4 3.90 8.77 11.08
C HIS A 4 3.03 9.99 11.38
N THR A 5 3.49 10.91 12.24
CA THR A 5 2.74 12.14 12.56
C THR A 5 2.61 13.04 11.34
N TYR A 6 3.69 13.25 10.61
CA TYR A 6 3.67 14.06 9.38
C TYR A 6 2.71 13.45 8.35
N LEU A 7 2.89 12.16 8.02
CA LEU A 7 2.07 11.48 7.01
C LEU A 7 0.59 11.40 7.41
N LEU A 8 0.27 10.85 8.58
CA LEU A 8 -1.12 10.59 8.96
C LEU A 8 -1.85 11.85 9.41
N ALA A 9 -1.28 12.60 10.35
CA ALA A 9 -1.99 13.68 11.03
C ALA A 9 -1.88 15.03 10.32
N GLN A 10 -0.76 15.30 9.64
CA GLN A 10 -0.53 16.60 9.00
C GLN A 10 -0.90 16.59 7.51
N THR A 11 -0.61 15.51 6.78
CA THR A 11 -0.88 15.43 5.33
C THR A 11 -2.02 14.49 4.94
N GLY A 12 -2.51 13.65 5.87
CA GLY A 12 -3.56 12.67 5.58
C GLY A 12 -3.12 11.53 4.65
N THR A 13 -1.81 11.32 4.49
CA THR A 13 -1.22 10.28 3.66
C THR A 13 -1.30 8.93 4.37
N PRO A 14 -2.00 7.94 3.79
CA PRO A 14 -2.09 6.60 4.39
C PRO A 14 -0.74 5.86 4.31
N ILE A 15 -0.53 4.92 5.23
CA ILE A 15 0.66 4.09 5.31
C ILE A 15 0.26 2.62 5.08
N ILE A 16 1.07 1.89 4.32
CA ILE A 16 1.04 0.42 4.24
C ILE A 16 2.33 -0.08 4.88
N GLU A 17 2.21 -1.03 5.80
CA GLU A 17 3.34 -1.67 6.47
C GLU A 17 3.31 -3.18 6.18
N LEU A 18 4.48 -3.84 6.27
CA LEU A 18 4.60 -5.30 6.11
C LEU A 18 4.12 -5.87 4.76
N ALA A 19 4.24 -5.10 3.67
CA ALA A 19 3.96 -5.61 2.33
C ALA A 19 5.01 -6.65 1.89
N ASN A 20 4.56 -7.79 1.35
CA ASN A 20 5.46 -8.73 0.70
C ASN A 20 5.74 -8.27 -0.73
N LEU A 21 7.01 -7.99 -1.04
CA LEU A 21 7.48 -7.48 -2.33
C LEU A 21 8.44 -8.45 -3.04
N GLU A 22 8.64 -9.66 -2.53
CA GLU A 22 9.66 -10.60 -3.05
C GLU A 22 9.46 -10.92 -4.54
N GLU A 23 8.21 -11.17 -4.95
CA GLU A 23 7.87 -11.47 -6.34
C GLU A 23 8.07 -10.27 -7.27
N LEU A 24 7.58 -9.08 -6.88
CA LEU A 24 7.79 -7.85 -7.66
C LEU A 24 9.27 -7.51 -7.82
N ALA A 25 10.05 -7.65 -6.74
CA ALA A 25 11.48 -7.38 -6.76
C ALA A 25 12.25 -8.39 -7.64
N ARG A 26 11.92 -9.68 -7.55
CA ARG A 26 12.49 -10.73 -8.40
C ARG A 26 12.20 -10.48 -9.88
N ASP A 27 10.98 -10.04 -10.19
CA ASP A 27 10.52 -9.89 -11.57
C ASP A 27 10.84 -8.48 -12.14
N GLY A 28 11.50 -7.61 -11.35
CA GLY A 28 11.90 -6.27 -11.79
C GLY A 28 10.72 -5.33 -12.11
N VAL A 29 9.57 -5.55 -11.47
CA VAL A 29 8.34 -4.78 -11.73
C VAL A 29 8.33 -3.55 -10.82
N TYR A 30 8.69 -2.39 -11.38
CA TYR A 30 8.73 -1.11 -10.66
C TYR A 30 7.50 -0.24 -10.86
N GLU A 31 6.72 -0.50 -11.92
CA GLU A 31 5.48 0.20 -12.24
C GLU A 31 4.36 -0.81 -12.46
N PHE A 32 3.24 -0.58 -11.78
CA PHE A 32 2.08 -1.47 -11.79
C PHE A 32 0.82 -0.72 -11.41
N ALA A 33 -0.33 -1.18 -11.89
CA ALA A 33 -1.60 -0.76 -11.34
C ALA A 33 -1.78 -1.40 -9.95
N PHE A 34 -1.99 -0.56 -8.93
CA PHE A 34 -2.16 -0.99 -7.56
C PHE A 34 -3.64 -1.03 -7.16
N ILE A 35 -4.08 -2.16 -6.60
CA ILE A 35 -5.42 -2.32 -6.03
C ILE A 35 -5.26 -2.69 -4.56
N GLY A 36 -5.65 -1.78 -3.66
CA GLY A 36 -5.49 -1.93 -2.22
C GLY A 36 -6.72 -1.46 -1.45
N GLY A 37 -7.84 -2.18 -1.58
CA GLY A 37 -9.03 -1.94 -0.76
C GLY A 37 -8.89 -2.53 0.64
N SER A 38 -9.03 -1.70 1.68
CA SER A 38 -9.03 -2.14 3.08
C SER A 38 -10.41 -2.62 3.54
N LEU A 39 -10.45 -3.44 4.60
CA LEU A 39 -11.71 -3.82 5.24
C LEU A 39 -12.40 -2.59 5.87
N LYS A 40 -13.72 -2.49 5.71
CA LYS A 40 -14.53 -1.42 6.32
C LYS A 40 -14.79 -1.71 7.80
N LEU A 41 -13.82 -1.37 8.65
CA LEU A 41 -13.91 -1.52 10.11
C LEU A 41 -14.25 -0.17 10.75
N ARG A 42 -15.48 -0.01 11.24
CA ARG A 42 -15.93 1.24 11.85
C ARG A 42 -15.16 1.53 13.14
N GLY A 43 -14.57 2.71 13.25
CA GLY A 43 -13.84 3.16 14.43
C GLY A 43 -12.43 2.58 14.57
N SER A 44 -11.95 1.83 13.57
CA SER A 44 -10.57 1.32 13.53
C SER A 44 -9.60 2.41 13.06
N ASP A 45 -8.38 2.37 13.59
CA ASP A 45 -7.24 3.21 13.18
C ASP A 45 -6.52 2.64 11.95
N ALA A 46 -6.50 1.32 11.82
CA ALA A 46 -5.95 0.57 10.69
C ALA A 46 -6.88 -0.60 10.30
N ALA A 47 -6.65 -1.17 9.12
CA ALA A 47 -7.34 -2.37 8.68
C ALA A 47 -6.38 -3.23 7.84
N PRO A 48 -6.48 -4.56 7.90
CA PRO A 48 -5.67 -5.42 7.06
C PRO A 48 -5.99 -5.17 5.59
N LEU A 49 -4.97 -5.35 4.75
CA LEU A 49 -5.03 -5.13 3.32
C LEU A 49 -4.53 -6.38 2.59
N ARG A 50 -5.20 -6.73 1.49
CA ARG A 50 -4.70 -7.73 0.53
C ARG A 50 -4.38 -7.04 -0.79
N PRO A 51 -3.22 -6.38 -0.91
CA PRO A 51 -2.88 -5.61 -2.09
C PRO A 51 -2.66 -6.52 -3.29
N ILE A 52 -3.02 -6.03 -4.48
CA ILE A 52 -2.75 -6.65 -5.76
C ILE A 52 -1.98 -5.64 -6.61
N ALA A 53 -0.88 -6.08 -7.20
CA ALA A 53 -0.13 -5.35 -8.21
C ALA A 53 -0.36 -6.03 -9.56
N ILE A 54 -0.77 -5.25 -10.55
CA ILE A 54 -0.94 -5.73 -11.93
C ILE A 54 0.10 -5.00 -12.78
N PRO A 55 1.11 -5.71 -13.32
CA PRO A 55 2.10 -5.09 -14.20
C PRO A 55 1.43 -4.34 -15.34
N LEU A 56 1.95 -3.16 -15.67
CA LEU A 56 1.53 -2.46 -16.87
C LEU A 56 2.07 -3.26 -18.07
N GLY A 57 1.19 -3.80 -18.91
CA GLY A 57 1.62 -4.43 -20.15
C GLY A 57 2.22 -3.40 -21.10
N GLU A 58 3.14 -3.82 -21.98
CA GLU A 58 3.49 -2.99 -23.14
C GLU A 58 2.24 -2.85 -24.02
N SER A 59 1.84 -1.60 -24.32
CA SER A 59 0.75 -1.28 -25.25
C SER A 59 1.22 -1.34 -26.69
#